data_AF-A0A8D8BBT5-F1
#
_entry.id   AF-A0A8D8BBT5-F1
#
_cell.length_a   1.000
_cell.length_b   1.000
_cell.length_c   1.000
_cell.angle_alpha   90.00
_cell.angle_beta   90.00
_cell.angle_gamma   90.00
#
_symmetry.space_group_name_H-M   'P 1'
#
loop_
_entity.id
_entity.type
_entity.pdbx_description
1 polymer ?
#
loop_
_entity_poly.entity_id
_entity_poly.type
_entity_poly.pdbx_seq_one_letter_code
_entity_poly.pdbx_strand_id
1 'polypeptide(L)'
;DPESQRLYINNWVENTTHGEITDLLIPGSITKNTKLAIANAAYFKGTWQSKFKPEETKKEIFYVSNERQEFVDMMHVEGTFNHAANEKLGCHILELPYTGQDEASRVSMFVFLPPTESNALDKLLARLTSSPDILSEVVNEGISRRVDVKLPKFSIEKTVDMKPVLGRLGMGKLFENSADFSGFSKKTQIGFDEVLQKSKITVNEEGATVASATVEFSFRSSRPDDPAMVENWELVLEFL
;
A
#
# COMPACT_ATOMS: atom_id res chain seq x y z
N ASP A 1 -11.36 -2.50 29.39
CA ASP A 1 -10.13 -3.28 29.57
C ASP A 1 -9.23 -3.07 28.36
N PRO A 2 -8.02 -2.51 28.50
CA PRO A 2 -7.16 -2.15 27.35
C PRO A 2 -6.79 -3.34 26.44
N GLU A 3 -6.44 -4.49 27.02
CA GLU A 3 -6.06 -5.67 26.22
C GLU A 3 -7.25 -6.24 25.44
N SER A 4 -8.44 -6.28 26.05
CA SER A 4 -9.66 -6.68 25.32
C SER A 4 -9.96 -5.76 24.14
N GLN A 5 -9.73 -4.44 24.28
CA GLN A 5 -9.93 -3.48 23.17
C GLN A 5 -8.87 -3.65 22.07
N ARG A 6 -7.61 -3.90 22.45
CA ARG A 6 -6.53 -4.19 21.51
C ARG A 6 -6.84 -5.41 20.65
N LEU A 7 -7.26 -6.51 21.28
CA LEU A 7 -7.65 -7.73 20.58
C LEU A 7 -8.86 -7.53 19.68
N TYR A 8 -9.85 -6.76 20.14
CA TYR A 8 -11.01 -6.40 19.32
C TYR A 8 -10.61 -5.67 18.03
N ILE A 9 -9.73 -4.66 18.12
CA ILE A 9 -9.25 -3.90 16.96
C ILE A 9 -8.42 -4.80 16.03
N ASN A 10 -7.51 -5.62 16.57
CA ASN A 10 -6.71 -6.53 15.73
C ASN A 10 -7.59 -7.54 14.98
N ASN A 11 -8.58 -8.14 15.64
CA ASN A 11 -9.52 -9.07 15.01
C ASN A 11 -10.36 -8.37 13.93
N TRP A 12 -10.79 -7.13 14.18
CA TRP A 12 -11.50 -6.35 13.16
C TRP A 12 -10.61 -6.09 11.93
N VAL A 13 -9.36 -5.66 12.13
CA VAL A 13 -8.39 -5.45 11.04
C VAL A 13 -8.12 -6.73 10.28
N GLU A 14 -7.89 -7.84 10.97
CA GLU A 14 -7.65 -9.14 10.36
C GLU A 14 -8.83 -9.55 9.48
N ASN A 15 -10.06 -9.42 9.99
CA ASN A 15 -11.27 -9.76 9.24
C ASN A 15 -11.46 -8.86 8.01
N THR A 16 -11.32 -7.53 8.17
CA THR A 16 -11.48 -6.57 7.07
C THR A 16 -10.39 -6.73 6.00
N THR A 17 -9.21 -7.19 6.38
CA THR A 17 -8.09 -7.46 5.46
C THR A 17 -8.01 -8.91 5.00
N HIS A 18 -9.05 -9.72 5.27
CA HIS A 18 -9.11 -11.14 4.89
C HIS A 18 -7.91 -11.97 5.40
N GLY A 19 -7.39 -11.65 6.58
CA GLY A 19 -6.23 -12.31 7.19
C GLY A 19 -4.88 -11.79 6.71
N GLU A 20 -4.83 -10.82 5.79
CA GLU A 20 -3.56 -10.33 5.24
C GLU A 20 -2.76 -9.48 6.23
N ILE A 21 -3.46 -8.74 7.10
CA ILE A 21 -2.86 -7.89 8.13
C ILE A 21 -3.34 -8.37 9.49
N THR A 22 -2.44 -9.01 10.23
CA THR A 22 -2.63 -9.40 11.62
C THR A 22 -1.87 -8.46 12.55
N ASP A 23 -2.24 -8.45 13.84
CA ASP A 23 -1.47 -7.77 14.90
C ASP A 23 -1.06 -6.32 14.56
N LEU A 24 -2.03 -5.50 14.17
CA LEU A 24 -1.79 -4.07 13.95
C LEU A 24 -1.30 -3.37 15.22
N LEU A 25 -1.96 -3.66 16.34
CA LEU A 25 -1.65 -3.14 17.66
C LEU A 25 -0.90 -4.19 18.48
N ILE A 26 0.35 -3.87 18.83
CA ILE A 26 1.20 -4.72 19.68
C ILE A 26 0.75 -4.65 21.14
N PRO A 27 1.03 -5.69 21.96
CA PRO A 27 0.75 -5.66 23.39
C PRO A 27 1.28 -4.39 24.06
N GLY A 28 0.44 -3.75 24.87
CA GLY A 28 0.79 -2.51 25.56
C GLY A 28 0.66 -1.21 24.75
N SER A 29 0.27 -1.25 23.46
CA SER A 29 0.01 -0.02 22.68
C SER A 29 -1.25 0.72 23.19
N ILE A 30 -2.30 -0.02 23.54
CA ILE A 30 -3.46 0.53 24.23
C ILE A 30 -3.26 0.46 25.74
N THR A 31 -3.35 1.61 26.39
CA THR A 31 -3.26 1.74 27.85
C THR A 31 -4.58 2.24 28.44
N LYS A 32 -4.72 2.22 29.77
CA LYS A 32 -5.89 2.83 30.44
C LYS A 32 -6.00 4.35 30.23
N ASN A 33 -4.92 4.99 29.78
CA ASN A 33 -4.88 6.43 29.51
C ASN A 33 -5.19 6.76 28.04
N THR A 34 -5.23 5.75 27.16
CA THR A 34 -5.57 5.91 25.74
C THR A 34 -7.05 6.30 25.62
N LYS A 35 -7.31 7.51 25.14
CA LYS A 35 -8.64 8.08 24.89
C LYS A 35 -9.06 7.91 23.43
N LEU A 36 -8.13 8.00 22.49
CA LEU A 36 -8.41 7.83 21.06
C LEU A 36 -7.21 7.25 20.30
N ALA A 37 -7.46 6.21 19.51
CA ALA A 37 -6.48 5.59 18.61
C ALA A 37 -7.04 5.54 17.19
N ILE A 38 -6.21 5.85 16.20
CA ILE A 38 -6.49 5.63 14.78
C ILE A 38 -5.64 4.46 14.30
N ALA A 39 -6.34 3.47 13.75
CA ALA A 39 -5.76 2.30 13.12
C ALA A 39 -6.10 2.35 11.62
N ASN A 40 -5.08 2.45 10.77
CA ASN A 40 -5.23 2.32 9.33
C ASN A 40 -4.52 1.03 8.86
N ALA A 41 -5.24 0.19 8.14
CA ALA A 41 -4.71 -1.04 7.56
C ALA A 41 -5.03 -1.06 6.06
N ALA A 42 -3.99 -1.10 5.23
CA ALA A 42 -4.14 -1.11 3.78
C ALA A 42 -3.42 -2.32 3.19
N TYR A 43 -4.15 -3.18 2.49
CA TYR A 43 -3.57 -4.21 1.65
C TYR A 43 -4.02 -3.98 0.21
N PHE A 44 -3.13 -4.19 -0.74
CA PHE A 44 -3.48 -4.10 -2.15
C PHE A 44 -3.57 -5.50 -2.77
N LYS A 45 -4.66 -5.74 -3.49
CA LYS A 45 -4.92 -6.97 -4.25
C LYS A 45 -5.44 -6.62 -5.64
N GLY A 46 -4.58 -6.72 -6.65
CA GLY A 46 -4.92 -6.57 -8.05
C GLY A 46 -4.54 -7.83 -8.83
N THR A 47 -5.18 -8.08 -9.98
CA THR A 47 -4.77 -9.15 -10.90
C THR A 47 -4.17 -8.51 -12.14
N TRP A 48 -2.98 -8.90 -12.59
CA TRP A 48 -2.36 -8.32 -13.78
C TRP A 48 -3.28 -8.43 -15.00
N GLN A 49 -3.33 -7.40 -15.84
CA GLN A 49 -3.99 -7.50 -17.15
C GLN A 49 -3.23 -8.48 -18.06
N SER A 50 -1.89 -8.42 -18.02
CA SER A 50 -1.00 -9.39 -18.65
C SER A 50 -0.26 -10.18 -17.56
N LYS A 51 -0.77 -11.36 -17.21
CA LYS A 51 -0.21 -12.21 -16.15
C LYS A 51 1.17 -12.75 -16.51
N PHE A 52 2.02 -12.92 -15.51
CA PHE A 52 3.24 -13.70 -15.64
C PHE A 52 2.86 -15.19 -15.59
N LYS A 53 3.63 -16.01 -16.29
CA LYS A 53 3.46 -17.45 -16.28
C LYS A 53 4.34 -18.06 -15.19
N PRO A 54 3.79 -18.80 -14.21
CA PRO A 54 4.60 -19.44 -13.16
C PRO A 54 5.74 -20.31 -13.70
N GLU A 55 5.54 -20.94 -14.86
CA GLU A 55 6.55 -21.74 -15.56
C GLU A 55 7.73 -20.92 -16.12
N GLU A 56 7.57 -19.61 -16.30
CA GLU A 56 8.64 -18.71 -16.74
C GLU A 56 9.38 -18.05 -15.57
N THR A 57 8.88 -18.18 -14.34
CA THR A 57 9.57 -17.71 -13.13
C THR A 57 10.82 -18.55 -12.87
N LYS A 58 11.99 -17.91 -12.80
CA LYS A 58 13.28 -18.58 -12.59
C LYS A 58 14.08 -17.90 -11.48
N LYS A 59 14.97 -18.65 -10.83
CA LYS A 59 15.94 -18.08 -9.89
C LYS A 59 16.96 -17.24 -10.68
N GLU A 60 16.99 -15.94 -10.44
CA GLU A 60 17.96 -15.01 -11.04
C GLU A 60 18.63 -14.16 -9.95
N ILE A 61 19.77 -13.55 -10.31
CA ILE A 61 20.52 -12.66 -9.39
C ILE A 61 19.85 -11.28 -9.36
N PHE A 62 19.58 -10.79 -8.15
CA PHE A 62 19.20 -9.42 -7.87
C PHE A 62 20.35 -8.68 -7.15
N TYR A 63 20.68 -7.50 -7.64
CA TYR A 63 21.77 -6.68 -7.12
C TYR A 63 21.21 -5.72 -6.05
N VAL A 64 21.38 -6.08 -4.78
CA VAL A 64 20.94 -5.25 -3.63
C VAL A 64 21.84 -4.03 -3.47
N SER A 65 23.13 -4.20 -3.73
CA SER A 65 24.12 -3.12 -3.80
C SER A 65 25.27 -3.54 -4.72
N ASN A 66 26.26 -2.66 -4.93
CA ASN A 66 27.46 -2.99 -5.70
C ASN A 66 28.23 -4.21 -5.15
N GLU A 67 28.05 -4.52 -3.86
CA GLU A 67 28.79 -5.55 -3.14
C GLU A 67 27.91 -6.74 -2.74
N ARG A 68 26.58 -6.60 -2.82
CA ARG A 68 25.61 -7.60 -2.35
C ARG A 68 24.68 -8.04 -3.46
N GLN A 69 24.66 -9.35 -3.68
CA GLN A 69 23.80 -10.03 -4.64
C GLN A 69 23.00 -11.12 -3.92
N GLU A 70 21.76 -11.32 -4.35
CA GLU A 70 20.86 -12.34 -3.79
C GLU A 70 20.17 -13.08 -4.94
N PHE A 71 19.90 -14.37 -4.76
CA PHE A 71 19.05 -15.10 -5.70
C PHE A 71 17.58 -14.90 -5.36
N VAL A 72 16.79 -14.42 -6.32
CA VAL A 72 15.36 -14.15 -6.16
C VAL A 72 14.55 -14.92 -7.20
N ASP A 73 13.28 -15.16 -6.91
CA ASP A 73 12.33 -15.65 -7.93
C ASP A 73 11.97 -14.49 -8.86
N MET A 74 12.52 -14.52 -10.07
CA MET A 74 12.32 -13.51 -11.10
C MET A 74 11.22 -13.96 -12.04
N MET A 75 10.10 -13.24 -12.04
CA MET A 75 9.00 -13.47 -12.96
C MET A 75 9.35 -12.89 -14.33
N HIS A 76 8.86 -13.52 -15.39
CA HIS A 76 9.12 -13.12 -16.77
C HIS A 76 7.83 -13.05 -17.58
N VAL A 77 7.66 -11.96 -18.33
CA VAL A 77 6.56 -11.80 -19.29
C VAL A 77 7.01 -10.94 -20.46
N GLU A 78 6.70 -11.37 -21.67
CA GLU A 78 6.86 -10.57 -22.87
C GLU A 78 5.49 -10.07 -23.33
N GLY A 79 5.36 -8.76 -23.54
CA GLY A 79 4.08 -8.17 -23.90
C GLY A 79 4.20 -6.73 -24.36
N THR A 80 3.06 -6.13 -24.68
CA THR A 80 2.99 -4.70 -25.02
C THR A 80 2.63 -3.92 -23.76
N PHE A 81 3.52 -3.06 -23.32
CA PHE A 81 3.38 -2.24 -22.11
C PHE A 81 3.71 -0.78 -22.41
N ASN A 82 3.17 0.14 -21.61
CA ASN A 82 3.62 1.52 -21.67
C ASN A 82 4.99 1.63 -20.99
N HIS A 83 5.96 2.13 -21.74
CA HIS A 83 7.32 2.33 -21.25
C HIS A 83 7.84 3.70 -21.66
N ALA A 84 8.51 4.39 -20.75
CA ALA A 84 9.17 5.66 -20.98
C ALA A 84 10.62 5.60 -20.50
N ALA A 85 11.51 6.30 -21.21
CA ALA A 85 12.82 6.66 -20.69
C ALA A 85 12.73 8.13 -20.30
N ASN A 86 12.69 8.41 -19.00
CA ASN A 86 12.49 9.77 -18.51
C ASN A 86 13.85 10.39 -18.17
N GLU A 87 14.28 11.36 -18.98
CA GLU A 87 15.56 12.04 -18.79
C GLU A 87 15.61 12.91 -17.53
N LYS A 88 14.48 13.52 -17.14
CA LYS A 88 14.38 14.37 -15.94
C LYS A 88 14.66 13.56 -14.67
N LEU A 89 14.07 12.37 -14.57
CA LEU A 89 14.23 11.43 -13.47
C LEU A 89 15.50 10.57 -13.64
N GLY A 90 15.98 10.42 -14.87
CA GLY A 90 17.14 9.60 -15.21
C GLY A 90 16.87 8.12 -14.95
N CYS A 91 15.69 7.63 -15.32
CA CYS A 91 15.28 6.24 -15.12
C CYS A 91 14.39 5.74 -16.27
N HIS A 92 14.25 4.42 -16.36
CA HIS A 92 13.21 3.79 -17.13
C HIS A 92 11.94 3.67 -16.29
N ILE A 93 10.79 3.86 -16.91
CA ILE A 93 9.49 3.79 -16.26
C ILE A 93 8.64 2.80 -17.04
N LEU A 94 8.11 1.79 -16.36
CA LEU A 94 7.26 0.76 -16.92
C LEU A 94 5.92 0.77 -16.20
N GLU A 95 4.83 0.81 -16.96
CA GLU A 95 3.47 0.66 -16.44
C GLU A 95 2.99 -0.79 -16.62
N LEU A 96 2.56 -1.39 -15.51
CA LEU A 96 1.96 -2.73 -15.47
C LEU A 96 0.50 -2.62 -15.05
N PRO A 97 -0.46 -2.63 -15.99
CA PRO A 97 -1.87 -2.47 -15.68
C PRO A 97 -2.43 -3.70 -14.97
N TYR A 98 -3.30 -3.47 -13.99
CA TYR A 98 -4.18 -4.48 -13.41
C TYR A 98 -5.48 -4.59 -14.20
N THR A 99 -6.15 -5.73 -14.10
CA THR A 99 -7.48 -5.96 -14.66
C THR A 99 -8.47 -5.06 -13.95
N GLY A 100 -9.11 -4.16 -14.70
CA GLY A 100 -10.23 -3.33 -14.25
C GLY A 100 -11.46 -3.54 -15.14
N GLN A 101 -12.65 -3.36 -14.58
CA GLN A 101 -13.92 -3.46 -15.33
C GLN A 101 -14.30 -2.14 -16.03
N ASP A 102 -13.86 -1.00 -15.49
CA ASP A 102 -14.21 0.34 -15.96
C ASP A 102 -12.95 1.20 -16.20
N GLU A 103 -13.00 2.09 -17.21
CA GLU A 103 -11.89 3.01 -17.51
C GLU A 103 -11.55 3.97 -16.36
N ALA A 104 -12.54 4.29 -15.52
CA ALA A 104 -12.40 5.16 -14.34
C ALA A 104 -11.75 4.48 -13.12
N SER A 105 -11.59 3.15 -13.16
CA SER A 105 -11.04 2.34 -12.06
C SER A 105 -9.81 1.54 -12.49
N ARG A 106 -9.12 1.99 -13.54
CA ARG A 106 -7.87 1.37 -13.99
C ARG A 106 -6.76 1.68 -13.00
N VAL A 107 -6.27 0.63 -12.35
CA VAL A 107 -5.11 0.70 -11.46
C VAL A 107 -3.92 0.10 -12.20
N SER A 108 -2.77 0.75 -12.12
CA SER A 108 -1.51 0.28 -12.70
C SER A 108 -0.41 0.29 -11.65
N MET A 109 0.57 -0.58 -11.78
CA MET A 109 1.83 -0.47 -11.05
C MET A 109 2.87 0.22 -11.93
N PHE A 110 3.45 1.31 -11.43
CA PHE A 110 4.59 1.96 -12.08
C PHE A 110 5.91 1.48 -11.46
N VAL A 111 6.79 0.96 -12.31
CA VAL A 111 8.13 0.50 -11.94
C VAL A 111 9.14 1.51 -12.46
N PHE A 112 9.79 2.21 -11.53
CA PHE A 112 10.88 3.14 -11.81
C PHE A 112 12.21 2.43 -11.65
N LEU A 113 12.89 2.17 -12.76
CA LEU A 113 14.16 1.47 -12.80
C LEU A 113 15.30 2.47 -13.09
N PRO A 114 16.04 2.92 -12.06
CA PRO A 114 17.23 3.75 -12.26
C PRO A 114 18.37 2.93 -12.89
N PRO A 115 19.37 3.60 -13.51
CA PRO A 115 20.54 2.94 -14.05
C PRO A 115 21.38 2.28 -12.94
N THR A 116 22.18 1.29 -13.33
CA THR A 116 23.10 0.58 -12.43
C THR A 116 24.32 1.45 -12.10
N GLU A 117 24.11 2.46 -11.25
CA GLU A 117 25.15 3.36 -10.74
C GLU A 117 25.03 3.52 -9.22
N SER A 118 26.14 3.84 -8.55
CA SER A 118 26.11 4.20 -7.13
C SER A 118 25.21 5.42 -6.89
N ASN A 119 24.34 5.35 -5.88
CA ASN A 119 23.41 6.40 -5.46
C ASN A 119 22.33 6.76 -6.51
N ALA A 120 22.10 5.91 -7.53
CA ALA A 120 21.08 6.19 -8.55
C ALA A 120 19.66 6.25 -7.95
N LEU A 121 19.36 5.37 -6.99
CA LEU A 121 18.09 5.37 -6.26
C LEU A 121 17.91 6.66 -5.45
N ASP A 122 18.94 7.10 -4.72
CA ASP A 122 18.86 8.33 -3.92
C ASP A 122 18.64 9.57 -4.79
N LYS A 123 19.33 9.64 -5.95
CA LYS A 123 19.12 10.71 -6.94
C LYS A 123 17.70 10.69 -7.49
N LEU A 124 17.16 9.51 -7.80
CA LEU A 124 15.78 9.34 -8.27
C LEU A 124 14.79 9.82 -7.20
N LEU A 125 14.94 9.39 -5.94
CA LEU A 125 14.09 9.82 -4.83
C LEU A 125 14.15 11.34 -4.61
N ALA A 126 15.34 11.94 -4.68
CA ALA A 126 15.50 13.39 -4.57
C ALA A 126 14.77 14.12 -5.71
N ARG A 127 14.85 13.64 -6.95
CA ARG A 127 14.15 14.23 -8.10
C ARG A 127 12.63 14.09 -8.01
N LEU A 128 12.16 12.92 -7.58
CA LEU A 128 10.73 12.65 -7.36
C LEU A 128 10.13 13.57 -6.29
N THR A 129 10.89 13.90 -5.26
CA THR A 129 10.46 14.81 -4.18
C THR A 129 10.66 16.29 -4.49
N SER A 130 11.36 16.63 -5.59
CA SER A 130 11.68 18.01 -5.94
C SER A 130 10.54 18.76 -6.64
N SER A 131 9.59 18.04 -7.24
CA SER A 131 8.45 18.63 -7.94
C SER A 131 7.17 17.86 -7.62
N PRO A 132 6.08 18.52 -7.22
CA PRO A 132 4.82 17.86 -6.91
C PRO A 132 4.15 17.24 -8.16
N ASP A 133 4.39 17.81 -9.34
CA ASP A 133 3.70 17.42 -10.58
C ASP A 133 4.43 16.32 -11.37
N ILE A 134 5.61 15.89 -10.92
CA ILE A 134 6.43 14.95 -11.69
C ILE A 134 5.74 13.60 -11.89
N LEU A 135 4.93 13.15 -10.93
CA LEU A 135 4.22 11.88 -11.02
C LEU A 135 3.06 11.95 -12.03
N SER A 136 2.32 13.05 -12.08
CA SER A 136 1.24 13.23 -13.07
C SER A 136 1.79 13.38 -14.49
N GLU A 137 2.97 13.98 -14.66
CA GLU A 137 3.69 13.96 -15.93
C GLU A 137 4.05 12.53 -16.35
N VAL A 138 4.67 11.75 -15.45
CA VAL A 138 5.12 10.38 -15.72
C VAL A 138 3.99 9.46 -16.18
N VAL A 139 2.81 9.53 -15.55
CA VAL A 139 1.64 8.70 -15.91
C VAL A 139 1.24 8.89 -17.38
N ASN A 140 1.48 10.06 -17.97
CA ASN A 140 1.06 10.40 -19.32
C ASN A 140 2.18 10.26 -20.37
N GLU A 141 3.42 10.01 -19.97
CA GLU A 141 4.59 9.94 -20.87
C GLU A 141 4.80 8.56 -21.52
N GLY A 142 4.12 7.53 -21.02
CA GLY A 142 4.30 6.15 -21.48
C GLY A 142 3.95 5.94 -22.95
N ILE A 143 4.86 5.32 -23.71
CA ILE A 143 4.59 4.90 -25.08
C ILE A 143 4.43 3.38 -25.10
N SER A 144 3.31 2.92 -25.65
CA SER A 144 3.00 1.50 -25.83
C SER A 144 3.99 0.84 -26.77
N ARG A 145 4.75 -0.14 -26.26
CA ARG A 145 5.74 -0.90 -27.04
C ARG A 145 5.90 -2.32 -26.52
N ARG A 146 6.44 -3.21 -27.35
CA ARG A 146 6.79 -4.57 -26.95
C ARG A 146 8.01 -4.54 -26.03
N VAL A 147 7.86 -5.04 -24.81
CA VAL A 147 8.89 -5.08 -23.76
C VAL A 147 8.99 -6.49 -23.21
N ASP A 148 10.22 -6.92 -22.96
CA ASP A 148 10.52 -8.08 -22.14
C ASP A 148 10.69 -7.62 -20.68
N VAL A 149 9.77 -8.04 -19.82
CA VAL A 149 9.68 -7.61 -18.42
C VAL A 149 10.17 -8.72 -17.49
N LYS A 150 11.14 -8.37 -16.67
CA LYS A 150 11.60 -9.16 -15.52
C LYS A 150 11.30 -8.42 -14.23
N LEU A 151 10.55 -9.06 -13.34
CA LEU A 151 10.15 -8.47 -12.06
C LEU A 151 10.29 -9.50 -10.93
N PRO A 152 11.01 -9.21 -9.83
CA PRO A 152 11.11 -10.16 -8.74
C PRO A 152 9.77 -10.29 -8.01
N LYS A 153 9.50 -11.48 -7.50
CA LYS A 153 8.43 -11.69 -6.51
C LYS A 153 8.86 -11.07 -5.20
N PHE A 154 7.98 -10.29 -4.58
CA PHE A 154 8.27 -9.69 -3.28
C PHE A 154 6.99 -9.52 -2.45
N SER A 155 7.18 -9.46 -1.14
CA SER A 155 6.15 -9.03 -0.19
C SER A 155 6.78 -8.00 0.75
N ILE A 156 6.13 -6.86 0.88
CA ILE A 156 6.56 -5.77 1.75
C ILE A 156 5.42 -5.52 2.74
N GLU A 157 5.76 -5.64 4.02
CA GLU A 157 4.87 -5.32 5.12
C GLU A 157 5.56 -4.26 5.98
N LYS A 158 4.86 -3.16 6.25
CA LYS A 158 5.40 -2.07 7.06
C LYS A 158 4.36 -1.47 7.97
N THR A 159 4.73 -1.31 9.23
CA THR A 159 3.98 -0.53 10.21
C THR A 159 4.69 0.81 10.41
N VAL A 160 3.94 1.91 10.33
CA VAL A 160 4.42 3.28 10.47
C VAL A 160 3.64 3.95 11.59
N ASP A 161 4.38 4.53 12.54
CA ASP A 161 3.81 5.52 13.45
C ASP A 161 3.60 6.83 12.67
N MET A 162 2.34 7.19 12.49
CA MET A 162 1.96 8.35 11.70
C MET A 162 2.07 9.64 12.48
N LYS A 163 2.21 9.63 13.81
CA LYS A 163 2.38 10.85 14.61
C LYS A 163 3.55 11.71 14.15
N PRO A 164 4.80 11.20 14.06
CA PRO A 164 5.93 11.98 13.58
C PRO A 164 5.81 12.37 12.10
N VAL A 165 5.11 11.56 11.30
CA VAL A 165 4.88 11.85 9.87
C VAL A 165 3.93 13.04 9.72
N LEU A 166 2.74 12.94 10.31
CA LEU A 166 1.71 13.98 10.30
C LEU A 166 2.21 15.26 10.99
N GLY A 167 3.01 15.12 12.05
CA GLY A 167 3.70 16.25 12.69
C GLY A 167 4.59 17.04 11.72
N ARG A 168 5.43 16.36 10.94
CA ARG A 168 6.27 17.00 9.90
C ARG A 168 5.45 17.60 8.75
N LEU A 169 4.26 17.06 8.49
CA LEU A 169 3.33 17.59 7.49
C LEU A 169 2.48 18.76 8.02
N GLY A 170 2.75 19.28 9.23
CA GLY A 170 2.06 20.43 9.80
C GLY A 170 0.81 20.10 10.63
N MET A 171 0.47 18.82 10.78
CA MET A 171 -0.66 18.34 11.59
C MET A 171 -0.28 18.00 13.04
N GLY A 172 0.86 18.49 13.53
CA GLY A 172 1.35 18.23 14.88
C GLY A 172 0.37 18.65 15.98
N LYS A 173 -0.39 19.73 15.75
CA LYS A 173 -1.40 20.25 16.69
C LYS A 173 -2.48 19.23 17.06
N LEU A 174 -2.74 18.21 16.23
CA LEU A 174 -3.72 17.15 16.53
C LEU A 174 -3.29 16.26 17.69
N PHE A 175 -1.99 16.21 17.99
CA PHE A 175 -1.40 15.35 19.03
C PHE A 175 -1.06 16.12 20.31
N GLU A 176 -1.29 17.43 20.33
CA GLU A 176 -1.07 18.27 21.50
C GLU A 176 -2.30 18.28 22.41
N ASN A 177 -2.10 18.52 23.71
CA ASN A 177 -3.20 18.66 24.66
C ASN A 177 -4.12 19.87 24.33
N SER A 178 -3.61 20.84 23.57
CA SER A 178 -4.32 22.02 23.07
C SER A 178 -5.24 21.73 21.88
N ALA A 179 -5.24 20.51 21.34
CA ALA A 179 -6.07 20.15 20.21
C ALA A 179 -7.56 20.30 20.52
N ASP A 180 -8.28 21.00 19.64
CA ASP A 180 -9.73 21.18 19.78
C ASP A 180 -10.48 20.04 19.09
N PHE A 181 -10.97 19.10 19.92
CA PHE A 181 -11.85 18.01 19.50
C PHE A 181 -13.29 18.16 20.02
N SER A 182 -13.72 19.41 20.28
CA SER A 182 -15.07 19.71 20.77
C SER A 182 -16.21 19.20 19.85
N GLY A 183 -15.90 18.96 18.56
CA GLY A 183 -16.80 18.30 17.62
C GLY A 183 -17.07 16.81 17.92
N PHE A 184 -16.11 16.08 18.51
CA PHE A 184 -16.26 14.67 18.87
C PHE A 184 -16.81 14.48 20.28
N SER A 185 -16.34 15.28 21.24
CA SER A 185 -16.84 15.22 22.61
C SER A 185 -16.83 16.59 23.27
N LYS A 186 -17.98 16.99 23.80
CA LYS A 186 -18.15 18.24 24.56
C LYS A 186 -17.84 18.11 26.05
N LYS A 187 -17.66 16.88 26.55
CA LYS A 187 -17.54 16.59 27.99
C LYS A 187 -16.13 16.17 28.43
N THR A 188 -15.33 15.68 27.50
CA THR A 188 -14.01 15.11 27.79
C THR A 188 -13.01 15.69 26.81
N GLN A 189 -11.89 16.20 27.32
CA GLN A 189 -10.76 16.56 26.49
C GLN A 189 -10.15 15.26 25.92
N ILE A 190 -10.41 15.03 24.65
CA ILE A 190 -9.85 13.92 23.86
C ILE A 190 -8.52 14.41 23.26
N GLY A 191 -7.58 13.50 23.05
CA GLY A 191 -6.36 13.73 22.27
C GLY A 191 -6.06 12.47 21.47
N PHE A 192 -5.37 12.58 20.33
CA PHE A 192 -4.94 11.40 19.58
C PHE A 192 -3.71 10.77 20.24
N ASP A 193 -3.92 9.63 20.90
CA ASP A 193 -2.89 8.94 21.68
C ASP A 193 -2.08 7.97 20.83
N GLU A 194 -2.65 7.38 19.78
CA GLU A 194 -1.94 6.54 18.81
C GLU A 194 -2.51 6.73 17.41
N VAL A 195 -1.64 6.80 16.39
CA VAL A 195 -2.02 6.76 14.98
C VAL A 195 -1.07 5.81 14.26
N LEU A 196 -1.54 4.60 13.97
CA LEU A 196 -0.74 3.54 13.37
C LEU A 196 -1.28 3.23 11.98
N GLN A 197 -0.37 3.18 11.01
CA GLN A 197 -0.67 2.70 9.67
C GLN A 197 0.14 1.43 9.39
N LYS A 198 -0.54 0.33 9.10
CA LYS A 198 0.09 -0.91 8.61
C LYS A 198 -0.31 -1.14 7.17
N SER A 199 0.67 -1.43 6.33
CA SER A 199 0.43 -1.66 4.93
C SER A 199 1.18 -2.89 4.44
N LYS A 200 0.53 -3.68 3.60
CA LYS A 200 1.08 -4.90 3.02
C LYS A 200 0.84 -4.93 1.51
N ILE A 201 1.90 -5.13 0.75
CA ILE A 201 1.86 -5.32 -0.70
C ILE A 201 2.55 -6.64 -0.99
N THR A 202 1.89 -7.50 -1.77
CA THR A 202 2.48 -8.75 -2.25
C THR A 202 2.39 -8.77 -3.76
N VAL A 203 3.50 -9.08 -4.43
CA VAL A 203 3.61 -9.12 -5.88
C VAL A 203 4.02 -10.53 -6.32
N ASN A 204 3.20 -11.14 -7.18
CA ASN A 204 3.35 -12.47 -7.73
C ASN A 204 2.87 -12.54 -9.19
N GLU A 205 2.84 -13.75 -9.75
CA GLU A 205 2.55 -13.98 -11.17
C GLU A 205 1.12 -13.67 -11.58
N GLU A 206 0.17 -13.80 -10.64
CA GLU A 206 -1.23 -13.44 -10.87
C GLU A 206 -1.45 -11.93 -10.74
N GLY A 207 -0.66 -11.26 -9.89
CA GLY A 207 -0.88 -9.90 -9.42
C GLY A 207 -0.46 -9.75 -7.96
N ALA A 208 -1.44 -9.45 -7.11
CA ALA A 208 -1.37 -9.46 -5.66
C ALA A 208 -2.46 -10.43 -5.12
N THR A 209 -2.16 -11.12 -4.02
CA THR A 209 -2.48 -12.54 -3.82
C THR A 209 -3.95 -12.97 -3.76
N VAL A 210 -4.28 -14.07 -4.44
CA VAL A 210 -5.46 -14.93 -4.23
C VAL A 210 -5.10 -16.09 -3.29
N ALA A 211 -5.75 -16.18 -2.14
CA ALA A 211 -5.86 -17.44 -1.40
C ALA A 211 -6.99 -18.24 -2.04
N SER A 212 -6.65 -19.27 -2.82
CA SER A 212 -7.63 -20.16 -3.43
C SER A 212 -8.26 -21.07 -2.37
N ALA A 213 -9.52 -20.81 -2.03
CA ALA A 213 -10.43 -21.82 -1.46
C ALA A 213 -11.84 -21.56 -1.98
N THR A 214 -12.15 -22.19 -3.11
CA THR A 214 -13.49 -22.33 -3.67
C THR A 214 -14.37 -23.11 -2.69
N VAL A 215 -15.35 -22.48 -2.04
CA VAL A 215 -16.55 -23.16 -1.56
C VAL A 215 -17.77 -22.26 -1.75
N GLU A 216 -18.61 -22.66 -2.69
CA GLU A 216 -19.97 -22.17 -2.95
C GLU A 216 -20.87 -22.45 -1.74
N PHE A 217 -21.50 -21.41 -1.17
CA PHE A 217 -22.78 -21.58 -0.47
C PHE A 217 -23.69 -20.37 -0.68
N SER A 218 -24.76 -20.60 -1.44
CA SER A 218 -25.95 -19.75 -1.49
C SER A 218 -26.80 -19.97 -0.24
N PHE A 219 -27.30 -18.92 0.42
CA PHE A 219 -28.69 -18.80 0.93
C PHE A 219 -29.02 -17.37 1.38
N ARG A 220 -30.33 -17.06 1.34
CA ARG A 220 -30.97 -15.75 1.47
C ARG A 220 -31.23 -15.30 2.92
N SER A 221 -31.26 -13.97 3.09
CA SER A 221 -32.27 -13.16 3.83
C SER A 221 -31.97 -12.59 5.23
N SER A 222 -32.29 -11.27 5.32
CA SER A 222 -32.84 -10.45 6.42
C SER A 222 -31.93 -9.82 7.50
N ARG A 223 -32.02 -8.47 7.57
CA ARG A 223 -31.55 -7.53 8.62
C ARG A 223 -32.34 -7.68 9.93
N PRO A 224 -31.76 -7.23 11.09
CA PRO A 224 -32.20 -5.96 11.70
C PRO A 224 -31.05 -5.07 12.26
N ASP A 225 -31.42 -3.83 12.60
CA ASP A 225 -30.58 -2.65 12.88
C ASP A 225 -29.89 -2.58 14.27
N ASP A 226 -28.65 -2.09 14.29
CA ASP A 226 -27.96 -1.31 15.36
C ASP A 226 -26.51 -0.94 14.89
N PRO A 227 -25.76 -0.05 15.57
CA PRO A 227 -25.92 1.40 15.77
C PRO A 227 -25.22 2.22 14.65
N ALA A 228 -25.39 3.55 14.65
CA ALA A 228 -24.82 4.44 13.62
C ALA A 228 -23.28 4.46 13.62
N MET A 229 -22.70 3.70 12.69
CA MET A 229 -21.34 3.88 12.18
C MET A 229 -21.35 5.04 11.18
N VAL A 230 -20.60 6.11 11.46
CA VAL A 230 -20.31 7.12 10.44
C VAL A 230 -19.18 6.59 9.58
N GLU A 231 -19.54 5.78 8.58
CA GLU A 231 -18.67 5.47 7.46
C GLU A 231 -18.61 6.69 6.54
N ASN A 232 -17.60 7.54 6.76
CA ASN A 232 -17.15 8.42 5.69
C ASN A 232 -16.32 7.57 4.73
N TRP A 233 -16.99 7.12 3.68
CA TRP A 233 -16.38 6.60 2.47
C TRP A 233 -15.78 7.77 1.69
N GLU A 234 -14.48 7.67 1.43
CA GLU A 234 -13.67 8.22 0.32
C GLU A 234 -12.23 8.38 0.82
N LEU A 235 -11.54 7.25 0.94
CA LEU A 235 -10.10 7.25 0.76
C LEU A 235 -9.85 6.84 -0.69
N VAL A 236 -9.85 7.83 -1.57
CA VAL A 236 -9.22 7.73 -2.87
C VAL A 236 -7.72 7.55 -2.60
N LEU A 237 -7.27 6.30 -2.53
CA LEU A 237 -5.86 6.00 -2.68
C LEU A 237 -5.59 5.99 -4.18
N GLU A 238 -5.26 7.17 -4.70
CA GLU A 238 -4.53 7.29 -5.97
C GLU A 238 -3.22 6.54 -5.78
N PHE A 239 -3.19 5.29 -6.24
CA PHE A 239 -1.95 4.68 -6.67
C PHE A 239 -1.55 5.44 -7.94
N LEU A 240 -0.69 6.43 -7.75
CA LEU A 240 0.00 7.12 -8.84
C LEU A 240 0.80 6.12 -9.66
#